data_AF-J3JVR9-F1
#
_entry.id   AF-J3JVR9-F1
#
_cell.length_a   1.000
_cell.length_b   1.000
_cell.length_c   1.000
_cell.angle_alpha   90.00
_cell.angle_beta   90.00
_cell.angle_gamma   90.00
#
_symmetry.space_group_name_H-M   'P 1'
#
loop_
_entity.id
_entity.type
_entity.pdbx_description
1 polymer ?
#
loop_
_entity_poly.entity_id
_entity_poly.type
_entity_poly.pdbx_seq_one_letter_code
_entity_poly.pdbx_strand_id
1 'polypeptide(L)'
;MGNTVSAAEVAAAQIVRPNEPVQNASQIPHKHHFDIKNYSGAIPAECPMHKKQEPASSECPVQGGQGDINPLNMMGPANQKPSPGQPFPLSTDRQTSTIPKAIVKEGEGPFWVYPSAQMFWNAMLRKGWKWNDEDISQKDMNDIINIHNANNEQAWKEVLKWEALHAGECMDPRLKSFGGKAADYSPRARIRQLMGYELPFDRHDWIVDRCGKDVRYVIDYYDGGKVNNRHQFALLDVRPAMDSAENVWDRMKVAWWRWFYSNE
;
A
#
# COMPACT_ATOMS: atom_id res chain seq x y z
N MET A 1 -18.47 4.21 1.47
CA MET A 1 -17.46 4.39 2.54
C MET A 1 -16.59 3.15 2.50
N GLY A 2 -15.46 3.22 1.79
CA GLY A 2 -14.60 2.05 1.57
C GLY A 2 -13.46 2.04 2.57
N ASN A 3 -13.34 0.97 3.35
CA ASN A 3 -12.09 0.63 4.01
C ASN A 3 -11.12 0.16 2.93
N THR A 4 -10.09 0.94 2.59
CA THR A 4 -8.97 0.46 1.78
C THR A 4 -8.02 -0.32 2.66
N VAL A 5 -7.87 -1.60 2.34
CA VAL A 5 -6.97 -2.52 3.03
C VAL A 5 -5.61 -2.43 2.33
N SER A 6 -4.53 -2.09 3.04
CA SER A 6 -3.19 -1.97 2.44
C SER A 6 -2.71 -3.29 1.84
N ALA A 7 -1.72 -3.25 0.93
CA ALA A 7 -1.10 -4.46 0.34
C ALA A 7 -0.70 -5.49 1.39
N ALA A 8 -0.14 -4.97 2.48
CA ALA A 8 0.23 -5.68 3.68
C ALA A 8 -0.93 -6.45 4.30
N GLU A 9 -2.10 -5.81 4.37
CA GLU A 9 -3.30 -6.35 4.99
C GLU A 9 -3.99 -7.37 4.09
N VAL A 10 -4.00 -7.14 2.77
CA VAL A 10 -4.50 -8.11 1.79
C VAL A 10 -3.62 -9.35 1.77
N ALA A 11 -2.29 -9.19 1.70
CA ALA A 11 -1.35 -10.30 1.76
C ALA A 11 -1.47 -11.06 3.08
N ALA A 12 -1.57 -10.34 4.21
CA ALA A 12 -1.82 -10.97 5.50
C ALA A 12 -3.12 -11.77 5.49
N ALA A 13 -4.24 -11.18 5.04
CA ALA A 13 -5.54 -11.85 4.99
C ALA A 13 -5.53 -13.11 4.11
N GLN A 14 -4.90 -13.06 2.92
CA GLN A 14 -4.82 -14.21 2.03
C GLN A 14 -3.93 -15.34 2.58
N ILE A 15 -2.87 -15.01 3.32
CA ILE A 15 -1.99 -16.01 3.95
C ILE A 15 -2.67 -16.65 5.16
N VAL A 16 -3.36 -15.84 5.98
CA VAL A 16 -4.14 -16.31 7.14
C VAL A 16 -5.29 -17.21 6.69
N ARG A 17 -5.93 -16.93 5.54
CA ARG A 17 -7.14 -17.62 5.07
C ARG A 17 -7.04 -18.08 3.62
N PRO A 18 -6.21 -19.10 3.32
CA PRO A 18 -5.92 -19.50 1.94
C PRO A 18 -7.10 -20.14 1.19
N ASN A 19 -8.17 -20.57 1.90
CA ASN A 19 -9.31 -21.30 1.34
C ASN A 19 -10.68 -20.62 1.53
N GLU A 20 -10.75 -19.42 2.11
CA GLU A 20 -12.01 -18.66 2.04
C GLU A 20 -12.11 -18.03 0.64
N PRO A 21 -13.15 -18.32 -0.16
CA PRO A 21 -13.43 -17.49 -1.32
C PRO A 21 -13.67 -16.09 -0.78
N VAL A 22 -12.94 -15.09 -1.29
CA VAL A 22 -13.28 -13.69 -1.07
C VAL A 22 -14.75 -13.57 -1.48
N GLN A 23 -15.63 -13.43 -0.50
CA GLN A 23 -17.04 -13.23 -0.79
C GLN A 23 -17.10 -11.95 -1.60
N ASN A 24 -17.43 -12.07 -2.89
CA ASN A 24 -17.92 -10.95 -3.67
C ASN A 24 -19.00 -10.28 -2.83
N ALA A 25 -18.70 -9.11 -2.27
CA ALA A 25 -19.68 -8.28 -1.60
C ALA A 25 -20.58 -7.63 -2.65
N SER A 26 -21.28 -8.44 -3.45
CA SER A 26 -22.31 -8.02 -4.39
C SER A 26 -23.11 -9.22 -4.88
N GLN A 27 -24.27 -9.41 -4.24
CA GLN A 27 -25.46 -10.17 -4.68
C GLN A 27 -25.35 -11.70 -4.51
N ILE A 28 -26.34 -12.46 -4.04
CA ILE A 28 -27.80 -12.55 -4.33
C ILE A 28 -28.44 -13.45 -3.20
N PRO A 29 -29.76 -13.77 -3.05
CA PRO A 29 -31.07 -13.09 -3.19
C PRO A 29 -31.91 -13.08 -1.89
N HIS A 30 -33.00 -12.30 -1.88
CA HIS A 30 -34.14 -12.54 -1.00
C HIS A 30 -34.82 -13.89 -1.30
N LYS A 31 -34.82 -14.81 -0.33
CA LYS A 31 -35.95 -15.68 0.09
C LYS A 31 -35.42 -16.77 1.01
N HIS A 32 -35.77 -16.70 2.30
CA HIS A 32 -36.32 -17.81 3.09
C HIS A 32 -36.80 -17.23 4.43
N HIS A 33 -38.11 -17.35 4.66
CA HIS A 33 -38.73 -17.22 5.98
C HIS A 33 -38.13 -18.30 6.89
N PHE A 34 -37.57 -17.93 8.03
CA PHE A 34 -37.47 -18.82 9.19
C PHE A 34 -37.55 -18.02 10.50
N ASP A 35 -38.29 -18.60 11.43
CA ASP A 35 -38.83 -18.02 12.65
C ASP A 35 -37.82 -17.44 13.66
N ILE A 36 -38.37 -16.47 14.38
CA ILE A 36 -37.86 -15.81 15.57
C ILE A 36 -37.41 -16.83 16.64
N LYS A 37 -36.19 -16.65 17.18
CA LYS A 37 -35.91 -16.93 18.60
C LYS A 37 -35.29 -15.71 19.26
N ASN A 38 -36.09 -15.09 20.11
CA ASN A 38 -35.72 -14.02 21.03
C ASN A 38 -34.57 -14.48 21.94
N TYR A 39 -33.48 -13.73 21.96
CA TYR A 39 -32.59 -13.68 23.12
C TYR A 39 -32.71 -12.30 23.78
N SER A 40 -33.40 -12.30 24.92
CA SER A 40 -33.44 -11.22 25.88
C SER A 40 -32.15 -11.24 26.70
N GLY A 41 -31.28 -10.27 26.48
CA GLY A 41 -30.13 -9.96 27.34
C GLY A 41 -29.95 -8.45 27.38
N ALA A 42 -30.05 -7.85 28.56
CA ALA A 42 -30.05 -6.41 28.75
C ALA A 42 -28.71 -5.76 28.33
N ILE A 43 -28.79 -4.63 27.62
CA ILE A 43 -27.66 -3.78 27.26
C ILE A 43 -27.35 -2.89 28.48
N PRO A 44 -26.12 -2.90 29.04
CA PRO A 44 -25.73 -1.93 30.06
C PRO A 44 -25.67 -0.51 29.48
N ALA A 45 -26.30 0.43 30.17
CA ALA A 45 -26.41 1.83 29.78
C ALA A 45 -25.16 2.61 30.16
N GLU A 46 -24.17 2.70 29.27
CA GLU A 46 -23.14 3.75 29.34
C GLU A 46 -22.45 3.92 27.97
N CYS A 47 -23.20 4.39 26.98
CA CYS A 47 -22.64 4.89 25.72
C CYS A 47 -23.37 6.19 25.37
N PRO A 48 -22.78 7.37 25.65
CA PRO A 48 -23.36 8.63 25.24
C PRO A 48 -23.20 8.81 23.73
N MET A 49 -24.14 8.24 22.98
CA MET A 49 -24.41 8.61 21.60
C MET A 49 -25.27 9.88 21.63
N HIS A 50 -24.66 11.05 21.42
CA HIS A 50 -25.23 12.23 20.74
C HIS A 50 -24.30 13.44 20.97
N LYS A 51 -23.41 13.71 20.01
CA LYS A 51 -23.13 15.08 19.57
C LYS A 51 -22.78 15.05 18.09
N LYS A 52 -23.60 15.75 17.31
CA LYS A 52 -23.41 16.08 15.90
C LYS A 52 -22.17 16.98 15.81
N GLN A 53 -21.13 16.57 15.09
CA GLN A 53 -20.03 17.46 14.71
C GLN A 53 -19.69 17.26 13.23
N GLU A 54 -19.53 18.40 12.57
CA GLU A 54 -19.23 18.63 11.16
C GLU A 54 -17.87 17.99 10.72
N PRO A 55 -17.53 17.94 9.41
CA PRO A 55 -16.58 16.98 8.89
C PRO A 55 -15.17 17.32 9.39
N ALA A 56 -14.69 16.51 10.33
CA ALA A 56 -13.30 16.52 10.73
C ALA A 56 -12.46 16.01 9.55
N SER A 57 -11.65 16.91 8.99
CA SER A 57 -10.43 16.55 8.28
C SER A 57 -9.69 15.47 9.08
N SER A 58 -9.39 14.36 8.42
CA SER A 58 -8.68 13.21 8.97
C SER A 58 -7.20 13.54 9.24
N GLU A 59 -6.94 14.47 10.15
CA GLU A 59 -5.68 14.57 10.87
C GLU A 59 -5.80 13.71 12.11
N CYS A 60 -5.38 12.44 12.01
CA CYS A 60 -5.23 11.60 13.18
C CYS A 60 -4.11 12.20 14.07
N PRO A 61 -4.37 12.46 15.37
CA PRO A 61 -3.35 12.99 16.26
C PRO A 61 -2.35 11.88 16.57
N VAL A 62 -1.15 12.00 16.03
CA VAL A 62 -0.01 11.19 16.44
C VAL A 62 0.40 11.69 17.82
N GLN A 63 0.14 10.92 18.88
CA GLN A 63 0.82 11.09 20.16
C GLN A 63 2.29 10.67 19.99
N GLY A 64 3.09 11.59 19.47
CA GLY A 64 4.52 11.52 19.25
C GLY A 64 4.93 12.86 18.68
N GLY A 65 5.89 13.55 19.31
CA GLY A 65 6.23 14.94 19.01
C GLY A 65 6.32 15.20 17.50
N GLN A 66 5.68 16.27 17.04
CA GLN A 66 5.53 16.67 15.63
C GLN A 66 6.87 16.89 14.88
N GLY A 67 8.02 16.69 15.51
CA GLY A 67 9.37 16.86 14.93
C GLY A 67 10.05 15.57 14.42
N ASP A 68 9.53 14.37 14.71
CA ASP A 68 10.26 13.11 14.44
C ASP A 68 9.78 12.35 13.19
N ILE A 69 8.88 12.92 12.40
CA ILE A 69 8.40 12.29 11.15
C ILE A 69 9.35 12.64 10.01
N ASN A 70 9.91 11.63 9.36
CA ASN A 70 10.77 11.82 8.21
C ASN A 70 9.94 12.31 7.00
N PRO A 71 10.21 13.51 6.46
CA PRO A 71 9.41 14.07 5.36
C PRO A 71 9.59 13.32 4.02
N LEU A 72 10.63 12.49 3.88
CA LEU A 72 10.89 11.76 2.63
C LEU A 72 10.06 10.49 2.48
N ASN A 73 9.55 9.94 3.58
CA ASN A 73 8.76 8.70 3.56
C ASN A 73 7.57 8.70 4.54
N MET A 74 7.33 9.82 5.22
CA MET A 74 6.30 10.00 6.25
C MET A 74 6.33 8.94 7.36
N MET A 75 7.50 8.33 7.61
CA MET A 75 7.68 7.37 8.69
C MET A 75 8.18 8.08 9.96
N GLY A 76 7.61 7.69 11.10
CA GLY A 76 8.16 8.03 12.41
C GLY A 76 9.46 7.26 12.71
N PRO A 77 10.05 7.49 13.89
CA PRO A 77 11.31 6.84 14.28
C PRO A 77 11.16 5.31 14.34
N ALA A 78 12.23 4.60 14.00
CA ALA A 78 12.24 3.15 13.92
C ALA A 78 12.00 2.53 15.31
N ASN A 79 10.87 1.83 15.49
CA ASN A 79 10.60 1.05 16.69
C ASN A 79 10.76 -0.45 16.41
N GLN A 80 11.85 -1.00 16.92
CA GLN A 80 12.25 -2.41 16.81
C GLN A 80 11.98 -3.20 18.10
N LYS A 81 11.31 -2.61 19.10
CA LYS A 81 10.96 -3.33 20.33
C LYS A 81 9.70 -4.17 20.09
N PRO A 82 9.62 -5.39 20.66
CA PRO A 82 8.39 -6.16 20.65
C PRO A 82 7.22 -5.38 21.25
N SER A 83 6.05 -5.54 20.65
CA SER A 83 4.81 -4.94 21.16
C SER A 83 4.22 -5.74 22.33
N PRO A 84 3.47 -5.10 23.26
CA PRO A 84 2.78 -5.85 24.32
C PRO A 84 1.83 -6.90 23.73
N GLY A 85 1.91 -8.14 24.23
CA GLY A 85 1.08 -9.25 23.75
C GLY A 85 1.54 -9.88 22.43
N GLN A 86 2.72 -9.54 21.92
CA GLN A 86 3.27 -10.18 20.73
C GLN A 86 3.55 -11.68 20.97
N PRO A 87 2.96 -12.60 20.18
CA PRO A 87 2.97 -14.04 20.49
C PRO A 87 4.31 -14.74 20.20
N PHE A 88 5.15 -14.19 19.32
CA PHE A 88 6.44 -14.76 18.94
C PHE A 88 7.48 -13.68 18.60
N PRO A 89 8.78 -13.97 18.71
CA PRO A 89 9.83 -13.02 18.32
C PRO A 89 9.80 -12.76 16.81
N LEU A 90 10.06 -11.53 16.41
CA LEU A 90 10.18 -11.12 15.01
C LEU A 90 11.60 -10.64 14.72
N SER A 91 12.08 -10.91 13.50
CA SER A 91 13.39 -10.41 13.09
C SER A 91 13.39 -8.86 13.08
N THR A 92 14.48 -8.30 13.59
CA THR A 92 14.79 -6.88 13.52
C THR A 92 15.70 -6.55 12.33
N ASP A 93 16.13 -7.57 11.58
CA ASP A 93 16.98 -7.41 10.41
C ASP A 93 16.26 -6.64 9.32
N ARG A 94 17.02 -5.78 8.65
CA ARG A 94 16.50 -4.92 7.58
C ARG A 94 17.23 -5.24 6.29
N GLN A 95 16.48 -5.28 5.21
CA GLN A 95 17.01 -5.51 3.87
C GLN A 95 17.26 -4.19 3.14
N THR A 96 18.43 -4.05 2.54
CA THR A 96 18.75 -2.95 1.63
C THR A 96 18.09 -3.21 0.27
N SER A 97 17.36 -2.22 -0.24
CA SER A 97 16.71 -2.25 -1.56
C SER A 97 17.72 -2.08 -2.71
N THR A 98 17.26 -2.26 -3.95
CA THR A 98 18.03 -1.84 -5.14
C THR A 98 17.73 -0.40 -5.56
N ILE A 99 16.84 0.28 -4.83
CA ILE A 99 16.31 1.60 -5.18
C ILE A 99 17.26 2.69 -4.64
N PRO A 100 17.91 3.47 -5.52
CA PRO A 100 18.83 4.52 -5.10
C PRO A 100 18.09 5.71 -4.49
N LYS A 101 18.69 6.31 -3.46
CA LYS A 101 18.22 7.53 -2.83
C LYS A 101 18.71 8.76 -3.60
N ALA A 102 17.82 9.72 -3.85
CA ALA A 102 18.25 11.02 -4.38
C ALA A 102 18.99 11.84 -3.31
N ILE A 103 18.56 11.73 -2.05
CA ILE A 103 19.13 12.46 -0.91
C ILE A 103 19.78 11.46 0.03
N VAL A 104 21.11 11.50 0.13
CA VAL A 104 21.90 10.66 1.04
C VAL A 104 22.44 11.54 2.15
N LYS A 105 22.04 11.27 3.39
CA LYS A 105 22.58 11.96 4.58
C LYS A 105 23.95 11.37 4.95
N GLU A 106 24.75 12.16 5.65
CA GLU A 106 26.04 11.70 6.17
C GLU A 106 25.86 10.45 7.06
N GLY A 107 26.63 9.39 6.76
CA GLY A 107 26.53 8.11 7.46
C GLY A 107 25.42 7.16 6.96
N GLU A 108 24.61 7.56 5.98
CA GLU A 108 23.63 6.66 5.35
C GLU A 108 24.16 5.99 4.08
N GLY A 109 23.68 4.77 3.82
CA GLY A 109 23.93 4.09 2.54
C GLY A 109 23.15 4.73 1.38
N PRO A 110 23.61 4.53 0.13
CA PRO A 110 23.04 5.16 -1.06
C PRO A 110 21.68 4.58 -1.48
N PHE A 111 21.25 3.47 -0.87
CA PHE A 111 19.99 2.79 -1.19
C PHE A 111 18.97 2.90 -0.06
N TRP A 112 17.69 2.81 -0.41
CA TRP A 112 16.60 2.70 0.57
C TRP A 112 16.70 1.38 1.34
N VAL A 113 16.23 1.37 2.58
CA VAL A 113 16.27 0.19 3.45
C VAL A 113 14.87 -0.11 3.92
N TYR A 114 14.39 -1.32 3.64
CA TYR A 114 13.05 -1.77 4.00
C TYR A 114 12.89 -1.90 5.54
N PRO A 115 11.65 -1.78 6.06
CA PRO A 115 11.39 -2.08 7.46
C PRO A 115 11.64 -3.56 7.75
N SER A 116 12.05 -3.86 8.98
CA SER A 116 12.12 -5.24 9.48
C SER A 116 10.73 -5.81 9.76
N ALA A 117 10.67 -7.11 10.08
CA ALA A 117 9.44 -7.74 10.53
C ALA A 117 8.86 -7.09 11.78
N GLN A 118 9.71 -6.81 12.76
CA GLN A 118 9.28 -6.17 13.99
C GLN A 118 8.77 -4.73 13.75
N MET A 119 9.43 -3.96 12.88
CA MET A 119 8.98 -2.62 12.51
C MET A 119 7.63 -2.66 11.79
N PHE A 120 7.46 -3.61 10.88
CA PHE A 120 6.22 -3.80 10.13
C PHE A 120 5.06 -4.17 11.05
N TRP A 121 5.26 -5.16 11.93
CA TRP A 121 4.28 -5.54 12.95
C TRP A 121 3.83 -4.35 13.79
N ASN A 122 4.79 -3.58 14.31
CA ASN A 122 4.51 -2.39 15.09
C ASN A 122 3.77 -1.32 14.28
N ALA A 123 4.05 -1.19 12.98
CA ALA A 123 3.36 -0.26 12.10
C ALA A 123 1.91 -0.66 11.83
N MET A 124 1.65 -1.95 11.64
CA MET A 124 0.31 -2.51 11.46
C MET A 124 -0.55 -2.27 12.71
N LEU A 125 0.00 -2.52 13.91
CA LEU A 125 -0.70 -2.22 15.16
C LEU A 125 -1.05 -0.74 15.30
N ARG A 126 -0.16 0.18 14.91
CA ARG A 126 -0.46 1.63 14.92
C ARG A 126 -1.57 2.02 13.95
N LYS A 127 -1.77 1.26 12.88
CA LYS A 127 -2.88 1.44 11.93
C LYS A 127 -4.20 0.83 12.44
N GLY A 128 -4.20 0.25 13.64
CA GLY A 128 -5.39 -0.36 14.24
C GLY A 128 -5.61 -1.82 13.83
N TRP A 129 -4.64 -2.44 13.14
CA TRP A 129 -4.70 -3.86 12.81
C TRP A 129 -4.68 -4.70 14.09
N LYS A 130 -5.55 -5.71 14.15
CA LYS A 130 -5.63 -6.65 15.27
C LYS A 130 -5.27 -8.04 14.75
N TRP A 131 -4.13 -8.54 15.19
CA TRP A 131 -3.74 -9.93 14.97
C TRP A 131 -4.58 -10.81 15.88
N ASN A 132 -5.22 -11.85 15.35
CA ASN A 132 -5.79 -12.89 16.20
C ASN A 132 -4.72 -13.96 16.46
N ASP A 133 -4.75 -14.55 17.66
CA ASP A 133 -3.69 -15.47 18.13
C ASP A 133 -3.56 -16.75 17.29
N GLU A 134 -4.61 -17.12 16.55
CA GLU A 134 -4.66 -18.31 15.69
C GLU A 134 -4.26 -18.02 14.23
N ASP A 135 -4.14 -16.74 13.86
CA ASP A 135 -4.20 -16.32 12.45
C ASP A 135 -2.82 -16.23 11.76
N ILE A 136 -1.71 -16.08 12.48
CA ILE A 136 -0.43 -15.80 11.82
C ILE A 136 0.79 -16.44 12.51
N SER A 137 1.63 -17.11 11.74
CA SER A 137 2.92 -17.64 12.21
C SER A 137 4.08 -16.68 11.93
N GLN A 138 5.23 -16.93 12.55
CA GLN A 138 6.47 -16.21 12.23
C GLN A 138 6.86 -16.36 10.75
N LYS A 139 6.59 -17.52 10.16
CA LYS A 139 6.86 -17.79 8.75
C LYS A 139 5.99 -16.90 7.85
N ASP A 140 4.71 -16.79 8.17
CA ASP A 140 3.76 -15.97 7.40
C ASP A 140 4.16 -14.49 7.42
N MET A 141 4.60 -13.99 8.57
CA MET A 141 5.12 -12.62 8.68
C MET A 141 6.34 -12.40 7.79
N ASN A 142 7.30 -13.34 7.77
CA ASN A 142 8.47 -13.25 6.88
C ASN A 142 8.06 -13.26 5.41
N ASP A 143 7.09 -14.11 5.03
CA ASP A 143 6.58 -14.19 3.67
C ASP A 143 5.92 -12.86 3.24
N ILE A 144 5.08 -12.26 4.10
CA ILE A 144 4.44 -10.95 3.85
C ILE A 144 5.49 -9.86 3.55
N ILE A 145 6.56 -9.81 4.34
CA ILE A 145 7.61 -8.80 4.18
C ILE A 145 8.37 -9.01 2.87
N ASN A 146 8.71 -10.26 2.56
CA ASN A 146 9.38 -10.60 1.31
C ASN A 146 8.53 -10.19 0.10
N ILE A 147 7.23 -10.43 0.14
CA ILE A 147 6.27 -10.02 -0.88
C ILE A 147 6.22 -8.49 -0.98
N HIS A 148 6.11 -7.79 0.15
CA HIS A 148 6.07 -6.33 0.17
C HIS A 148 7.33 -5.71 -0.45
N ASN A 149 8.51 -6.21 -0.06
CA ASN A 149 9.79 -5.78 -0.62
C ASN A 149 9.85 -6.06 -2.13
N ALA A 150 9.44 -7.27 -2.55
CA ALA A 150 9.40 -7.62 -3.96
C ALA A 150 8.44 -6.75 -4.78
N ASN A 151 7.30 -6.33 -4.20
CA ASN A 151 6.35 -5.42 -4.84
C ASN A 151 6.96 -4.02 -5.01
N ASN A 152 7.68 -3.51 -4.00
CA ASN A 152 8.39 -2.22 -4.12
C ASN A 152 9.48 -2.26 -5.20
N GLU A 153 10.25 -3.34 -5.29
CA GLU A 153 11.26 -3.53 -6.34
C GLU A 153 10.62 -3.62 -7.73
N GLN A 154 9.45 -4.26 -7.85
CA GLN A 154 8.71 -4.29 -9.11
C GLN A 154 8.16 -2.91 -9.49
N ALA A 155 7.61 -2.17 -8.53
CA ALA A 155 7.15 -0.80 -8.75
C ALA A 155 8.29 0.10 -9.25
N TRP A 156 9.49 -0.04 -8.66
CA TRP A 156 10.68 0.67 -9.15
C TRP A 156 11.07 0.28 -10.57
N LYS A 157 11.02 -1.01 -10.94
CA LYS A 157 11.27 -1.45 -12.32
C LYS A 157 10.27 -0.85 -13.30
N GLU A 158 8.99 -0.75 -12.94
CA GLU A 158 7.99 -0.10 -13.79
C GLU A 158 8.25 1.41 -13.92
N VAL A 159 8.69 2.09 -12.86
CA VAL A 159 9.15 3.49 -12.93
C VAL A 159 10.32 3.61 -13.92
N LEU A 160 11.32 2.74 -13.83
CA LEU A 160 12.47 2.76 -14.75
C LEU A 160 12.08 2.54 -16.21
N LYS A 161 11.03 1.77 -16.50
CA LYS A 161 10.51 1.62 -17.88
C LYS A 161 9.96 2.94 -18.43
N TRP A 162 9.33 3.76 -17.59
CA TRP A 162 8.91 5.11 -17.98
C TRP A 162 10.10 6.05 -18.14
N GLU A 163 11.06 5.99 -17.21
CA GLU A 163 12.28 6.79 -17.29
C GLU A 163 13.15 6.45 -18.51
N ALA A 164 13.02 5.24 -19.08
CA ALA A 164 13.69 4.88 -20.33
C ALA A 164 13.30 5.78 -21.52
N LEU A 165 12.12 6.42 -21.50
CA LEU A 165 11.74 7.45 -22.48
C LEU A 165 12.66 8.68 -22.44
N HIS A 166 13.32 8.91 -21.30
CA HIS A 166 14.18 10.04 -21.00
C HIS A 166 15.64 9.62 -20.75
N ALA A 167 16.05 8.44 -21.24
CA ALA A 167 17.42 7.96 -21.09
C ALA A 167 18.47 8.95 -21.68
N GLY A 168 18.09 9.73 -22.70
CA GLY A 168 18.94 10.79 -23.25
C GLY A 168 19.11 12.01 -22.33
N GLU A 169 18.22 12.21 -21.36
CA GLU A 169 18.27 13.29 -20.39
C GLU A 169 18.95 12.85 -19.08
N CYS A 170 18.63 11.66 -18.60
CA CYS A 170 19.12 11.13 -17.32
C CYS A 170 19.23 9.61 -17.37
N MET A 171 20.43 9.09 -17.10
CA MET A 171 20.72 7.66 -17.07
C MET A 171 20.68 7.06 -15.65
N ASP A 172 20.59 7.90 -14.62
CA ASP A 172 20.61 7.49 -13.21
C ASP A 172 19.49 8.17 -12.41
N PRO A 173 18.20 7.86 -12.69
CA PRO A 173 17.09 8.39 -11.91
C PRO A 173 17.08 7.80 -10.49
N ARG A 174 16.77 8.62 -9.49
CA ARG A 174 16.81 8.22 -8.07
C ARG A 174 15.51 8.50 -7.35
N LEU A 175 15.14 7.66 -6.39
CA LEU A 175 13.93 7.89 -5.58
C LEU A 175 14.21 8.96 -4.53
N LYS A 176 13.51 10.09 -4.62
CA LYS A 176 13.64 11.24 -3.72
C LYS A 176 12.75 11.09 -2.49
N SER A 177 11.49 10.78 -2.70
CA SER A 177 10.53 10.57 -1.61
C SER A 177 9.36 9.70 -2.06
N PHE A 178 8.62 9.15 -1.09
CA PHE A 178 7.39 8.39 -1.35
C PHE A 178 6.36 8.64 -0.24
N GLY A 179 5.08 8.53 -0.59
CA GLY A 179 4.00 8.72 0.37
C GLY A 179 2.77 7.89 0.02
N GLY A 180 2.17 7.28 1.04
CA GLY A 180 0.90 6.54 0.92
C GLY A 180 -0.29 7.50 0.79
N LYS A 181 -1.22 7.17 -0.11
CA LYS A 181 -2.44 7.93 -0.42
C LYS A 181 -3.66 7.00 -0.55
N ALA A 182 -3.81 6.08 0.39
CA ALA A 182 -4.79 4.99 0.31
C ALA A 182 -6.26 5.45 0.15
N ALA A 183 -6.65 6.62 0.65
CA ALA A 183 -8.02 7.15 0.53
C ALA A 183 -8.23 8.07 -0.68
N ASP A 184 -7.14 8.57 -1.30
CA ASP A 184 -7.21 9.45 -2.45
C ASP A 184 -7.12 8.59 -3.71
N TYR A 185 -8.23 8.07 -4.24
CA TYR A 185 -8.17 7.27 -5.46
C TYR A 185 -7.88 8.12 -6.69
N SER A 186 -7.01 7.61 -7.56
CA SER A 186 -6.70 8.25 -8.84
C SER A 186 -7.95 8.38 -9.73
N PRO A 187 -8.04 9.39 -10.62
CA PRO A 187 -9.15 9.51 -11.56
C PRO A 187 -9.34 8.25 -12.41
N ARG A 188 -8.23 7.61 -12.80
CA ARG A 188 -8.24 6.35 -13.55
C ARG A 188 -8.86 5.21 -12.73
N ALA A 189 -8.51 5.07 -11.45
CA ALA A 189 -9.10 4.07 -10.56
C ALA A 189 -10.62 4.28 -10.42
N ARG A 190 -11.08 5.53 -10.27
CA ARG A 190 -12.51 5.85 -10.17
C ARG A 190 -13.28 5.51 -11.47
N ILE A 191 -12.70 5.80 -12.63
CA ILE A 191 -13.32 5.45 -13.92
C ILE A 191 -13.36 3.94 -14.11
N ARG A 192 -12.30 3.21 -13.74
CA ARG A 192 -12.29 1.74 -13.76
C ARG A 192 -13.35 1.16 -12.84
N GLN A 193 -13.51 1.73 -11.65
CA GLN A 193 -14.57 1.32 -10.72
C GLN A 193 -15.96 1.49 -11.32
N LEU A 194 -16.22 2.62 -12.02
CA LEU A 194 -17.49 2.84 -12.70
C LEU A 194 -17.79 1.79 -13.78
N MET A 195 -16.75 1.19 -14.37
CA MET A 195 -16.87 0.09 -15.35
C MET A 195 -16.95 -1.30 -14.71
N GLY A 196 -17.04 -1.41 -13.38
CA GLY A 196 -17.17 -2.67 -12.66
C GLY A 196 -15.86 -3.34 -12.24
N TYR A 197 -14.71 -2.68 -12.41
CA TYR A 197 -13.44 -3.16 -11.88
C TYR A 197 -13.26 -2.81 -10.39
N GLU A 198 -12.43 -3.57 -9.69
CA GLU A 198 -12.11 -3.26 -8.30
C GLU A 198 -11.21 -2.02 -8.17
N LEU A 199 -11.36 -1.30 -7.05
CA LEU A 199 -10.48 -0.21 -6.68
C LEU A 199 -9.12 -0.76 -6.22
N PRO A 200 -8.03 0.00 -6.36
CA PRO A 200 -6.77 -0.40 -5.80
C PRO A 200 -6.89 -0.46 -4.27
N PHE A 201 -6.34 -1.52 -3.68
CA PHE A 201 -6.33 -1.69 -2.24
C PHE A 201 -5.31 -0.73 -1.59
N ASP A 202 -4.27 -0.34 -2.32
CA ASP A 202 -3.26 0.62 -1.88
C ASP A 202 -2.87 1.56 -3.03
N ARG A 203 -2.52 2.81 -2.69
CA ARG A 203 -2.04 3.81 -3.64
C ARG A 203 -0.85 4.55 -3.04
N HIS A 204 0.20 4.70 -3.83
CA HIS A 204 1.36 5.49 -3.48
C HIS A 204 1.67 6.54 -4.55
N ASP A 205 2.15 7.69 -4.08
CA ASP A 205 2.81 8.68 -4.93
C ASP A 205 4.31 8.63 -4.64
N TRP A 206 5.13 8.44 -5.67
CA TRP A 206 6.60 8.46 -5.58
C TRP A 206 7.12 9.70 -6.29
N ILE A 207 8.12 10.36 -5.71
CA ILE A 207 8.84 11.46 -6.34
C ILE A 207 10.22 10.95 -6.74
N VAL A 208 10.48 10.96 -8.03
CA VAL A 208 11.74 10.55 -8.63
C VAL A 208 12.53 11.80 -8.98
N ASP A 209 13.78 11.86 -8.54
CA ASP A 209 14.75 12.82 -9.03
C ASP A 209 15.33 12.31 -10.35
N ARG A 210 14.90 12.92 -11.45
CA ARG A 210 15.48 12.74 -12.78
C ARG A 210 16.58 13.78 -12.97
N CYS A 211 17.74 13.52 -12.36
CA CYS A 211 18.94 14.35 -12.50
C CYS A 211 18.69 15.85 -12.20
N GLY A 212 17.97 16.16 -11.10
CA GLY A 212 17.61 17.51 -10.68
C GLY A 212 16.17 17.92 -10.98
N LYS A 213 15.40 17.09 -11.70
CA LYS A 213 13.98 17.31 -11.97
C LYS A 213 13.11 16.35 -11.15
N ASP A 214 12.21 16.91 -10.34
CA ASP A 214 11.23 16.12 -9.59
C ASP A 214 10.08 15.66 -10.49
N VAL A 215 9.95 14.35 -10.67
CA VAL A 215 8.89 13.71 -11.44
C VAL A 215 8.03 12.86 -10.51
N ARG A 216 6.74 13.18 -10.46
CA ARG A 216 5.80 12.43 -9.63
C ARG A 216 5.20 11.25 -10.39
N TYR A 217 5.25 10.08 -9.77
CA TYR A 217 4.63 8.84 -10.22
C TYR A 217 3.45 8.47 -9.34
N VAL A 218 2.37 7.99 -9.96
CA VAL A 218 1.22 7.39 -9.28
C VAL A 218 1.28 5.88 -9.47
N ILE A 219 1.17 5.16 -8.35
CA ILE A 219 1.30 3.70 -8.27
C ILE A 219 0.04 3.19 -7.60
N ASP A 220 -0.85 2.58 -8.39
CA ASP A 220 -2.04 1.91 -7.87
C ASP A 220 -1.77 0.40 -7.79
N TYR A 221 -2.01 -0.20 -6.62
CA TYR A 221 -1.86 -1.62 -6.36
C TYR A 221 -3.23 -2.31 -6.36
N TYR A 222 -3.43 -3.27 -7.26
CA TYR A 222 -4.66 -4.05 -7.37
C TYR A 222 -4.39 -5.50 -6.98
N ASP A 223 -5.42 -6.19 -6.46
CA ASP A 223 -5.32 -7.63 -6.18
C ASP A 223 -5.17 -8.40 -7.50
N GLY A 224 -4.08 -9.17 -7.61
CA GLY A 224 -3.80 -10.02 -8.77
C GLY A 224 -4.45 -11.40 -8.70
N GLY A 225 -5.17 -11.70 -7.62
CA GLY A 225 -5.73 -13.02 -7.34
C GLY A 225 -4.71 -13.96 -6.70
N LYS A 226 -4.79 -15.26 -7.03
CA LYS A 226 -3.96 -16.28 -6.37
C LYS A 226 -2.47 -16.10 -6.66
N VAL A 227 -1.67 -16.30 -5.61
CA VAL A 227 -0.21 -16.30 -5.62
C VAL A 227 0.33 -17.18 -6.74
N ASN A 228 1.09 -16.58 -7.66
CA ASN A 228 1.87 -17.37 -8.61
C ASN A 228 3.20 -17.82 -7.97
N ASN A 229 3.86 -18.83 -8.53
CA ASN A 229 5.18 -19.31 -8.06
C ASN A 229 6.29 -18.23 -8.02
N ARG A 230 6.01 -17.03 -8.54
CA ARG A 230 6.90 -15.86 -8.52
C ARG A 230 6.59 -14.90 -7.36
N HIS A 231 5.70 -15.25 -6.43
CA HIS A 231 5.29 -14.42 -5.30
C HIS A 231 4.79 -13.03 -5.72
N GLN A 232 4.15 -12.92 -6.89
CA GLN A 232 3.52 -11.67 -7.33
C GLN A 232 2.04 -11.72 -6.93
N PHE A 233 1.69 -10.90 -5.95
CA PHE A 233 0.34 -10.80 -5.40
C PHE A 233 -0.43 -9.59 -5.97
N ALA A 234 0.29 -8.58 -6.45
CA ALA A 234 -0.30 -7.32 -6.86
C ALA A 234 -0.11 -7.06 -8.36
N LEU A 235 -1.19 -6.67 -9.03
CA LEU A 235 -1.14 -6.02 -10.33
C LEU A 235 -0.79 -4.55 -10.12
N LEU A 236 0.30 -4.10 -10.72
CA LEU A 236 0.81 -2.73 -10.56
C LEU A 236 0.38 -1.87 -11.76
N ASP A 237 -0.29 -0.75 -11.49
CA ASP A 237 -0.51 0.31 -12.47
C ASP A 237 0.34 1.52 -12.11
N VAL A 238 1.54 1.57 -12.69
CA VAL A 238 2.54 2.62 -12.50
C VAL A 238 2.55 3.57 -13.68
N ARG A 239 2.49 4.88 -13.41
CA ARG A 239 2.47 5.91 -14.44
C ARG A 239 2.91 7.28 -13.91
N PRO A 240 3.45 8.15 -14.78
CA PRO A 240 3.66 9.56 -14.45
C PRO A 240 2.34 10.25 -14.07
N ALA A 241 2.38 11.14 -13.09
CA ALA A 241 1.25 11.99 -12.72
C ALA A 241 0.97 13.01 -13.83
N MET A 242 -0.30 13.34 -14.07
CA MET A 242 -0.69 14.32 -15.12
C MET A 242 -0.64 15.75 -14.59
N ASP A 243 0.43 16.10 -13.90
CA ASP A 243 0.69 17.44 -13.37
C ASP A 243 1.67 18.25 -14.23
N SER A 244 2.26 17.64 -15.27
CA SER A 244 3.11 18.31 -16.25
C SER A 244 2.74 17.92 -17.69
N ALA A 245 2.99 18.83 -18.64
CA ALA A 245 2.74 18.59 -20.06
C ALA A 245 3.59 17.43 -20.62
N GLU A 246 4.83 17.29 -20.12
CA GLU A 246 5.73 16.18 -20.48
C GLU A 246 5.15 14.84 -20.04
N ASN A 247 4.73 14.72 -18.77
CA ASN A 247 4.15 13.49 -18.26
C ASN A 247 2.86 13.09 -19.01
N VAL A 248 2.04 14.08 -19.39
CA VAL A 248 0.86 13.83 -20.24
C VAL A 248 1.30 13.29 -21.61
N TRP A 249 2.32 13.91 -22.22
CA TRP A 249 2.86 13.46 -23.50
C TRP A 249 3.47 12.06 -23.44
N ASP A 250 4.19 11.71 -22.37
CA ASP A 250 4.73 10.37 -22.17
C ASP A 250 3.64 9.32 -22.10
N ARG A 251 2.58 9.62 -21.36
CA ARG A 251 1.41 8.73 -21.28
C ARG A 251 0.73 8.56 -22.63
N MET A 252 0.64 9.61 -23.44
CA MET A 252 0.10 9.52 -24.80
C MET A 252 1.00 8.67 -25.72
N LYS A 253 2.33 8.87 -25.69
CA LYS A 253 3.29 8.06 -26.44
C LYS A 253 3.18 6.58 -26.10
N VAL A 254 3.19 6.23 -24.81
CA VAL A 254 3.08 4.83 -24.36
C VAL A 254 1.70 4.25 -24.67
N ALA A 255 0.62 5.03 -24.54
CA ALA A 255 -0.72 4.58 -24.93
C ALA A 255 -0.81 4.27 -26.43
N TRP A 256 -0.25 5.14 -27.28
CA TRP A 256 -0.13 4.91 -28.71
C TRP A 256 0.68 3.65 -29.01
N TRP A 257 1.86 3.48 -28.37
CA TRP A 257 2.67 2.29 -28.60
C TRP A 257 1.99 1.00 -28.21
N ARG A 258 1.27 0.99 -27.08
CA ARG A 258 0.45 -0.16 -26.71
C ARG A 258 -0.62 -0.42 -27.76
N TRP A 259 -1.37 0.61 -28.18
CA TRP A 259 -2.42 0.43 -29.18
C TRP A 259 -1.94 -0.15 -30.51
N PHE A 260 -0.75 0.25 -30.99
CA PHE A 260 -0.27 -0.11 -32.33
C PHE A 260 0.79 -1.22 -32.37
N TYR A 261 1.52 -1.45 -31.28
CA TYR A 261 2.68 -2.35 -31.28
C TYR A 261 2.64 -3.41 -30.19
N SER A 262 1.64 -3.43 -29.30
CA SER A 262 1.43 -4.62 -28.47
C SER A 262 0.73 -5.69 -29.32
N ASN A 263 1.53 -6.57 -29.92
CA ASN A 263 1.03 -7.89 -30.24
C ASN A 263 0.89 -8.64 -28.91
N GLU A 264 -0.28 -9.20 -28.64
CA GLU A 264 -0.51 -10.08 -27.48
C GLU A 264 0.56 -11.19 -27.38
#